data_AF-A0A2R7T440-F1
#
_entry.id   AF-A0A2R7T440-F1
#
_cell.length_a   1.000
_cell.length_b   1.000
_cell.length_c   1.000
_cell.angle_alpha   90.00
_cell.angle_beta   90.00
_cell.angle_gamma   90.00
#
_symmetry.space_group_name_H-M   'P 1'
#
loop_
_entity.id
_entity.type
_entity.pdbx_description
1 polymer ?
#
loop_
_entity_poly.entity_id
_entity_poly.type
_entity_poly.pdbx_seq_one_letter_code
_entity_poly.pdbx_strand_id
1 'polypeptide(L)' 'MSKKHFLEFEQPIAELETKIEELRYVQSESAVDISEEIDRLSKKSLQLTKE' A
#
# COMPACT_ATOMS: atom_id res chain seq x y z
N MET A 1 5.00 16.05 22.74
CA MET A 1 4.55 15.97 21.33
C MET A 1 5.61 15.23 20.53
N SER A 2 5.60 13.90 20.57
CA SER A 2 6.56 13.08 19.83
C SER A 2 6.16 13.13 18.36
N LYS A 3 6.86 13.95 17.54
CA LYS A 3 6.74 13.87 16.08
C LYS A 3 7.08 12.43 15.71
N LYS A 4 6.10 11.65 15.24
CA LYS A 4 6.35 10.38 14.56
C LYS A 4 7.27 10.70 13.38
N HIS A 5 8.57 10.57 13.58
CA HIS A 5 9.52 10.54 12.47
C HIS A 5 9.29 9.17 11.86
N PHE A 6 8.52 9.12 10.77
CA PHE A 6 8.54 7.96 9.91
C PHE A 6 10.01 7.72 9.58
N LEU A 7 10.48 6.53 9.92
CA LEU A 7 11.84 6.17 9.58
C LEU A 7 11.91 6.12 8.05
N GLU A 8 13.06 6.42 7.45
CA GLU A 8 13.15 6.51 5.98
C GLU A 8 12.77 5.17 5.29
N PHE A 9 12.87 4.06 6.02
CA PHE A 9 12.40 2.75 5.58
C PHE A 9 10.86 2.58 5.60
N GLU A 10 10.13 3.40 6.36
CA GLU A 10 8.66 3.37 6.45
C GLU A 10 7.98 4.19 5.34
N GLN A 11 8.68 5.17 4.74
CA GLN A 11 8.16 5.93 3.59
C GLN A 11 7.72 5.06 2.41
N PRO A 12 8.57 4.14 1.88
CA PRO A 12 8.17 3.30 0.75
C PRO A 12 7.01 2.35 1.08
N ILE A 13 6.84 1.98 2.36
CA ILE A 13 5.70 1.17 2.82
C ILE A 13 4.42 2.01 2.81
N ALA A 14 4.46 3.21 3.38
CA ALA A 14 3.32 4.12 3.45
C ALA A 14 2.82 4.54 2.04
N GLU A 15 3.74 4.78 1.10
CA GLU A 15 3.39 5.04 -0.30
C GLU A 15 2.70 3.83 -0.96
N LEU A 16 3.19 2.62 -0.68
CA LEU A 16 2.61 1.39 -1.20
C LEU A 16 1.21 1.14 -0.64
N GLU A 17 1.01 1.34 0.66
CA GLU A 17 -0.30 1.19 1.30
C GLU A 17 -1.32 2.20 0.78
N THR A 18 -0.91 3.46 0.63
CA THR A 18 -1.76 4.52 0.05
C THR A 18 -2.21 4.12 -1.37
N LYS A 19 -1.28 3.60 -2.18
CA LYS A 19 -1.58 3.17 -3.54
C LYS A 19 -2.52 1.96 -3.58
N ILE A 20 -2.41 1.05 -2.61
CA ILE A 20 -3.33 -0.10 -2.47
C ILE A 20 -4.73 0.38 -2.12
N GLU A 21 -4.88 1.35 -1.22
CA GLU A 21 -6.18 1.93 -0.88
C GLU A 21 -6.84 2.62 -2.07
N GLU A 22 -6.08 3.42 -2.82
CA GLU A 22 -6.57 4.07 -4.04
C GLU A 22 -7.07 3.04 -5.07
N LEU A 23 -6.30 1.96 -5.29
CA LEU A 23 -6.69 0.89 -6.21
C LEU A 23 -7.95 0.15 -5.72
N ARG A 24 -8.07 -0.11 -4.41
CA ARG A 24 -9.30 -0.71 -3.84
C ARG A 24 -10.51 0.19 -4.03
N TYR A 25 -10.34 1.51 -3.90
CA TYR A 25 -11.41 2.47 -4.12
C TYR A 25 -11.86 2.47 -5.59
N VAL A 26 -10.91 2.55 -6.53
CA VAL A 26 -11.20 2.48 -7.97
C VAL A 26 -11.83 1.15 -8.37
N GLN A 27 -11.40 0.04 -7.78
CA GLN A 27 -12.02 -1.28 -7.99
C GLN A 27 -13.48 -1.29 -7.54
N SER A 28 -13.80 -0.62 -6.44
CA SER A 28 -15.17 -0.55 -5.92
C SER A 28 -16.08 0.33 -6.80
N GLU A 29 -15.52 1.34 -7.46
CA GLU A 29 -16.25 2.26 -8.33
C GLU A 29 -16.25 1.87 -9.82
N SER A 30 -15.42 0.90 -10.22
CA SER A 30 -15.22 0.49 -11.61
C SER A 30 -15.44 -1.01 -11.80
N ALA A 31 -15.93 -1.42 -12.96
CA ALA A 31 -16.09 -2.85 -13.31
C ALA A 31 -14.75 -3.53 -13.69
N VAL A 32 -13.62 -2.85 -13.49
CA VAL A 32 -12.29 -3.37 -13.83
C VAL A 32 -11.78 -4.23 -12.68
N ASP A 33 -11.47 -5.49 -12.98
CA ASP A 33 -10.85 -6.39 -12.01
C ASP A 33 -9.34 -6.11 -11.91
N ILE A 34 -8.94 -5.48 -10.80
CA ILE A 34 -7.56 -5.20 -10.41
C ILE A 34 -7.15 -5.95 -9.14
N SER A 35 -7.88 -7.01 -8.79
CA SER A 35 -7.62 -7.81 -7.57
C SER A 35 -6.20 -8.36 -7.55
N GLU A 36 -5.69 -8.83 -8.70
CA GLU A 36 -4.36 -9.42 -8.83
C GLU A 36 -3.24 -8.39 -8.58
N GLU A 37 -3.39 -7.16 -9.08
CA GLU A 37 -2.40 -6.11 -8.84
C GLU A 37 -2.43 -5.62 -7.38
N ILE A 38 -3.63 -5.53 -6.77
CA ILE A 38 -3.79 -5.23 -5.34
C ILE A 38 -3.09 -6.29 -4.49
N ASP A 39 -3.29 -7.58 -4.79
CA ASP A 39 -2.63 -8.68 -4.08
C ASP A 39 -1.11 -8.67 -4.26
N ARG A 40 -0.62 -8.32 -5.46
CA ARG A 40 0.81 -8.20 -5.74
C ARG A 40 1.45 -7.08 -4.92
N LEU A 41 0.80 -5.91 -4.87
CA LEU A 41 1.26 -4.76 -4.09
C LEU A 41 1.18 -5.05 -2.59
N SER A 42 0.11 -5.69 -2.12
CA SER A 42 -0.04 -6.07 -0.71
C SER A 42 1.07 -7.02 -0.25
N LYS A 43 1.41 -8.04 -1.05
CA LYS A 43 2.54 -8.93 -0.77
C LYS A 43 3.88 -8.18 -0.72
N LYS A 44 4.10 -7.22 -1.61
CA LYS A 44 5.32 -6.40 -1.63
C LYS A 44 5.42 -5.51 -0.39
N SER A 45 4.32 -4.85 0.01
CA SER A 45 4.27 -4.06 1.25
C SER A 45 4.65 -4.93 2.44
N LEU A 46 4.05 -6.12 2.54
CA LEU A 46 4.25 -7.05 3.66
C LEU A 46 5.67 -7.65 3.71
N GLN A 47 6.36 -7.76 2.57
CA GLN A 47 7.78 -8.10 2.52
C GLN A 47 8.65 -6.96 3.07
N LEU A 48 8.36 -5.72 2.67
CA LEU A 48 9.10 -4.54 3.12
C LEU A 48 8.90 -4.26 4.63
N THR A 49 7.78 -4.65 5.22
CA THR A 49 7.53 -4.50 6.67
C THR A 49 8.17 -5.61 7.53
N LYS A 50 8.64 -6.71 6.91
CA LYS A 50 9.20 -7.88 7.63
C LYS A 50 10.73 -7.90 7.69
N GLU A 51 11.42 -7.01 6.97
CA GLU A 51 12.87 -6.81 7.03
C GLU A 51 13.24 -5.69 8.00
#